data_AF-A0A1Q3QS33-F1
#
_entry.id   AF-A0A1Q3QS33-F1
#
_cell.length_a   1.000
_cell.length_b   1.000
_cell.length_c   1.000
_cell.angle_alpha   90.00
_cell.angle_beta   90.00
_cell.angle_gamma   90.00
#
_symmetry.space_group_name_H-M   'P 1'
#
loop_
_entity.id
_entity.type
_entity.pdbx_description
1 polymer ?
#
loop_
_entity_poly.entity_id
_entity_poly.type
_entity_poly.pdbx_seq_one_letter_code
_entity_poly.pdbx_strand_id
1 'polypeptide(L)'
;MERFCDDLRWEREQRKISIETICDKTKVSSRHLLALEAGQYGELPGGVFRKGIVRSYLGALGLEESPWLERFETSLRESGAGDSSGEGWAEFAENVRRNRGESDRGISLRWMGVIAMMAALVVAGWCVWKFVLEGRLL
;
A
#
# COMPACT_ATOMS: atom_id res chain seq x y z
N MET A 1 27.98 -7.85 -20.61
CA MET A 1 26.85 -7.00 -20.19
C MET A 1 25.88 -7.92 -19.48
N GLU A 2 26.05 -8.10 -18.17
CA GLU A 2 25.10 -8.86 -17.36
C GLU A 2 23.74 -8.16 -17.41
N ARG A 3 22.69 -8.89 -17.79
CA ARG A 3 21.35 -8.32 -17.92
C ARG A 3 20.72 -8.31 -16.52
N PHE A 4 20.20 -7.16 -16.10
CA PHE A 4 19.51 -6.96 -14.82
C PHE A 4 18.59 -8.13 -14.40
N CYS A 5 17.87 -8.74 -15.35
CA CYS A 5 16.94 -9.83 -15.10
C CYS A 5 17.64 -11.13 -14.69
N ASP A 6 18.80 -11.44 -15.29
CA ASP A 6 19.59 -12.63 -14.98
C ASP A 6 20.13 -12.54 -13.55
N ASP A 7 20.63 -11.36 -13.15
CA ASP A 7 21.11 -11.12 -11.79
C ASP A 7 19.98 -11.18 -10.77
N LEU A 8 18.82 -10.62 -11.11
CA LEU A 8 17.64 -10.66 -10.23
C LEU A 8 17.19 -12.10 -9.96
N ARG A 9 17.23 -12.95 -11.00
CA ARG A 9 16.96 -14.38 -10.90
C ARG A 9 18.04 -15.08 -10.07
N TRP A 10 19.31 -14.79 -10.34
CA TRP A 10 20.45 -15.35 -9.60
C TRP A 10 20.33 -15.07 -8.10
N GLU A 11 20.06 -13.82 -7.70
CA GLU A 11 19.88 -13.45 -6.30
C GLU A 11 18.74 -14.23 -5.62
N ARG A 12 17.63 -14.47 -6.33
CA ARG A 12 16.53 -15.30 -5.81
C ARG A 12 16.96 -16.74 -5.62
N GLU A 13 17.60 -17.33 -6.62
CA GLU A 13 18.06 -18.72 -6.60
C GLU A 13 19.11 -18.95 -5.51
N GLN A 14 20.06 -18.02 -5.32
CA GLN A 14 21.05 -18.06 -4.24
C GLN A 14 20.41 -18.07 -2.85
N ARG A 15 19.31 -17.34 -2.67
CA ARG A 15 18.52 -17.33 -1.42
C ARG A 15 17.57 -18.52 -1.29
N LYS A 16 17.48 -19.38 -2.31
CA LYS A 16 16.54 -20.52 -2.37
C LYS A 16 15.09 -20.10 -2.18
N ILE A 17 14.73 -18.92 -2.65
CA ILE A 17 13.36 -18.41 -2.60
C ILE A 17 12.64 -18.82 -3.89
N SER A 18 11.47 -19.45 -3.75
CA SER A 18 10.64 -19.82 -4.90
C SER A 18 9.84 -18.62 -5.42
N ILE A 19 9.40 -18.68 -6.67
CA ILE A 19 8.50 -17.65 -7.23
C ILE A 19 7.19 -17.62 -6.44
N GLU A 20 6.67 -18.79 -6.07
CA GLU A 20 5.46 -18.96 -5.28
C GLU A 20 5.57 -18.23 -3.94
N THR A 21 6.71 -18.35 -3.25
CA THR A 21 6.97 -17.63 -1.99
C THR A 21 6.92 -16.11 -2.17
N ILE A 22 7.43 -15.58 -3.28
CA ILE A 22 7.37 -14.14 -3.57
C ILE A 22 5.93 -13.74 -3.89
N CYS A 23 5.19 -14.55 -4.66
CA CYS A 23 3.77 -14.32 -4.93
C CYS A 23 2.95 -14.25 -3.64
N ASP A 24 3.17 -15.18 -2.71
CA ASP A 24 2.44 -15.23 -1.44
C ASP A 24 2.66 -13.97 -0.60
N LYS A 25 3.91 -13.49 -0.54
CA LYS A 25 4.31 -12.30 0.23
C LYS A 25 3.86 -11.00 -0.42
N THR A 26 3.97 -10.89 -1.75
CA THR A 26 3.82 -9.61 -2.47
C THR A 26 2.46 -9.44 -3.14
N LYS A 27 1.70 -10.52 -3.31
CA LYS A 27 0.48 -10.59 -4.12
C LYS A 27 0.68 -10.26 -5.60
N VAL A 28 1.92 -10.26 -6.08
CA VAL A 28 2.22 -10.16 -7.51
C VAL A 28 2.05 -11.54 -8.14
N SER A 29 1.37 -11.60 -9.28
CA SER A 29 1.18 -12.83 -10.06
C SER A 29 2.51 -13.46 -10.48
N SER A 30 2.61 -14.79 -10.39
CA SER A 30 3.77 -15.57 -10.82
C SER A 30 4.13 -15.30 -12.28
N ARG A 31 3.12 -15.09 -13.13
CA ARG A 31 3.31 -14.70 -14.53
C ARG A 31 4.16 -13.44 -14.67
N HIS A 32 3.88 -12.40 -13.89
CA HIS A 32 4.62 -11.14 -13.96
C HIS A 32 6.03 -11.29 -13.39
N LEU A 33 6.22 -12.10 -12.34
CA LEU A 33 7.54 -12.33 -11.76
C LEU A 33 8.44 -13.12 -12.72
N LEU A 34 7.89 -14.15 -13.36
CA LEU A 34 8.60 -14.91 -14.40
C LEU A 34 8.91 -14.04 -15.62
N ALA A 35 7.97 -13.21 -16.06
CA ALA A 35 8.21 -12.26 -17.14
C ALA A 35 9.32 -11.25 -16.81
N LEU A 36 9.38 -10.78 -15.55
CA LEU A 36 10.45 -9.91 -15.07
C LEU A 36 11.82 -10.61 -15.15
N GLU A 37 11.93 -11.85 -14.66
CA GLU A 37 13.18 -12.63 -14.76
C GLU A 37 13.56 -12.96 -16.22
N ALA A 38 12.57 -13.09 -17.11
CA ALA A 38 12.79 -13.36 -18.53
C ALA A 38 13.07 -12.09 -19.36
N GLY A 39 13.04 -10.90 -18.76
CA GLY A 39 13.19 -9.62 -19.47
C GLY A 39 12.03 -9.29 -20.42
N GLN A 40 10.88 -9.93 -20.25
CA GLN A 40 9.69 -9.74 -21.07
C GLN A 40 8.85 -8.55 -20.56
N TYR A 41 9.41 -7.34 -20.63
CA TYR A 41 8.79 -6.14 -20.06
C TYR A 41 7.41 -5.77 -20.66
N GLY A 42 7.10 -6.26 -21.86
CA GLY A 42 5.79 -6.11 -22.49
C GLY A 42 4.67 -6.92 -21.80
N GLU A 43 5.02 -7.97 -21.05
CA GLU A 43 4.05 -8.75 -20.25
C GLU A 43 3.82 -8.16 -18.86
N LEU A 44 4.64 -7.19 -18.45
CA LEU A 44 4.45 -6.50 -17.18
C LEU A 44 3.35 -5.44 -17.32
N PRO A 45 2.52 -5.25 -16.27
CA PRO A 45 1.61 -4.12 -16.21
C PRO A 45 2.38 -2.82 -16.45
N GLY A 46 1.90 -2.00 -17.39
CA GLY A 46 2.58 -0.78 -17.84
C GLY A 46 2.70 0.31 -16.76
N GLY A 47 3.42 1.37 -17.11
CA GLY A 47 3.58 2.54 -16.26
C GLY A 47 4.17 2.25 -14.89
N VAL A 48 3.50 2.76 -13.86
CA VAL A 48 3.95 2.83 -12.46
C VAL A 48 4.13 1.47 -11.80
N PHE A 49 3.37 0.49 -12.27
CA PHE A 49 3.31 -0.83 -11.68
C PHE A 49 4.58 -1.64 -11.90
N ARG A 50 5.32 -1.41 -12.99
CA ARG A 50 6.60 -2.11 -13.23
C ARG A 50 7.60 -1.87 -12.10
N LYS A 51 7.80 -0.60 -11.72
CA LYS A 51 8.67 -0.24 -10.59
C LYS A 51 8.15 -0.82 -9.27
N GLY A 52 6.83 -0.81 -9.06
CA GLY A 52 6.20 -1.42 -7.89
C GLY A 52 6.49 -2.92 -7.78
N ILE A 53 6.34 -3.67 -8.87
CA ILE A 53 6.64 -5.11 -8.93
C ILE A 53 8.10 -5.38 -8.59
N VAL A 54 9.03 -4.60 -9.16
CA VAL A 54 10.46 -4.74 -8.87
C VAL A 54 10.75 -4.47 -7.38
N ARG A 55 10.21 -3.39 -6.80
CA ARG A 55 10.36 -3.11 -5.36
C ARG A 55 9.84 -4.24 -4.49
N SER A 56 8.63 -4.73 -4.77
CA SER A 56 8.04 -5.84 -4.01
C SER A 56 8.91 -7.10 -4.09
N TYR A 57 9.47 -7.39 -5.26
CA TYR A 57 10.39 -8.51 -5.46
C TYR A 57 11.68 -8.35 -4.64
N LEU A 58 12.33 -7.18 -4.72
CA LEU A 58 13.54 -6.87 -3.95
C LEU A 58 13.30 -6.94 -2.44
N GLY A 59 12.17 -6.38 -1.98
CA GLY A 59 11.75 -6.47 -0.59
C GLY A 59 11.52 -7.91 -0.12
N ALA A 60 10.98 -8.78 -0.98
CA ALA A 60 10.83 -10.20 -0.68
C ALA A 60 12.17 -10.95 -0.57
N LEU A 61 13.21 -10.47 -1.25
CA LEU A 61 14.58 -10.98 -1.18
C LEU A 61 15.45 -10.31 -0.10
N GLY A 62 14.97 -9.21 0.50
CA GLY A 62 15.74 -8.41 1.45
C GLY A 62 16.90 -7.64 0.81
N LEU A 63 16.77 -7.27 -0.47
CA LEU A 63 17.76 -6.50 -1.22
C LEU A 63 17.54 -4.99 -1.04
N GLU A 64 18.62 -4.21 -1.10
CA GLU A 64 18.54 -2.75 -1.11
C GLU A 64 17.92 -2.25 -2.42
N GLU A 65 16.84 -1.47 -2.36
CA GLU A 65 16.07 -1.14 -3.55
C GLU A 65 16.79 -0.18 -4.52
N SER A 66 17.44 0.85 -3.99
CA SER A 66 17.99 1.97 -4.76
C SER A 66 18.89 1.53 -5.94
N PRO A 67 19.98 0.76 -5.73
CA PRO A 67 20.87 0.38 -6.83
C PRO A 67 20.18 -0.54 -7.85
N TRP A 68 19.23 -1.36 -7.43
CA TRP A 68 18.50 -2.27 -8.32
C TRP A 68 17.49 -1.54 -9.19
N LEU A 69 16.79 -0.53 -8.63
CA LEU A 69 15.83 0.27 -9.38
C LEU A 69 16.51 1.11 -10.46
N GLU A 70 17.69 1.66 -10.19
CA GLU A 70 18.47 2.40 -11.20
C GLU A 70 18.87 1.51 -12.38
N ARG A 71 19.33 0.29 -12.08
CA ARG A 71 19.65 -0.73 -13.09
C ARG A 71 18.41 -1.17 -13.88
N PHE A 72 17.28 -1.33 -13.20
CA PHE A 72 16.01 -1.65 -13.84
C PHE A 72 15.57 -0.55 -14.82
N GLU A 73 15.65 0.71 -14.42
CA GLU A 73 15.30 1.85 -15.27
C GLU A 73 16.18 1.94 -16.51
N THR A 74 17.48 1.68 -16.35
CA THR A 74 18.43 1.60 -17.46
C THR A 74 18.04 0.48 -18.42
N SER A 75 17.78 -0.74 -17.89
CA SER A 75 17.39 -1.89 -18.70
C SER A 75 16.04 -1.69 -19.42
N LEU A 76 15.08 -1.03 -18.76
CA LEU A 76 13.78 -0.71 -19.35
C LEU A 76 13.91 0.30 -20.50
N ARG A 77 14.76 1.32 -20.38
CA ARG A 77 15.06 2.26 -21.47
C ARG A 77 15.73 1.57 -22.66
N GLU A 78 16.71 0.72 -22.40
CA GLU A 78 17.42 -0.04 -23.44
C GLU A 78 16.49 -0.99 -24.19
N SER A 79 15.49 -1.57 -23.51
CA SER A 79 14.50 -2.45 -24.14
C SER A 79 13.47 -1.74 -25.02
N GLY A 80 13.43 -0.41 -25.04
CA GLY A 80 12.42 0.37 -25.75
C GLY A 80 11.03 0.39 -25.08
N ALA A 81 10.85 -0.27 -23.93
CA ALA A 81 9.58 -0.30 -23.20
C ALA A 81 9.37 0.91 -22.25
N GLY A 82 10.20 1.95 -22.38
CA GLY A 82 10.38 3.05 -21.41
C GLY A 82 9.26 4.10 -21.30
N ASP A 83 8.19 4.04 -22.09
CA ASP A 83 7.35 5.22 -22.37
C ASP A 83 5.95 5.26 -21.70
N SER A 84 5.84 5.07 -20.38
CA SER A 84 4.52 5.28 -19.69
C SER A 84 4.60 5.60 -18.20
N SER A 85 5.80 5.74 -17.64
CA SER A 85 5.99 5.76 -16.19
C SER A 85 5.67 7.10 -15.51
N GLY A 86 5.66 8.20 -16.25
CA GLY A 86 5.51 9.56 -15.70
C GLY A 86 4.06 9.99 -15.49
N GLU A 87 3.17 9.66 -16.42
CA GLU A 87 1.80 10.20 -16.45
C GLU A 87 0.83 9.39 -15.58
N GLY A 88 1.04 8.08 -15.45
CA GLY A 88 0.13 7.20 -14.69
C GLY A 88 0.17 7.35 -13.16
N TRP A 89 1.22 7.95 -12.57
CA TRP A 89 1.34 8.09 -11.11
C TRP A 89 0.37 9.14 -10.55
N ALA A 90 0.26 10.27 -11.23
CA ALA A 90 -0.63 11.35 -10.79
C ALA A 90 -2.10 10.90 -10.86
N GLU A 91 -2.49 10.28 -11.97
CA GLU A 91 -3.83 9.75 -12.19
C GLU A 91 -4.16 8.58 -11.24
N PHE A 92 -3.24 7.64 -11.05
CA PHE A 92 -3.42 6.54 -10.09
C PHE A 92 -3.52 7.04 -8.65
N ALA A 93 -2.64 7.96 -8.23
CA ALA A 93 -2.69 8.57 -6.90
C ALA A 93 -3.99 9.36 -6.68
N GLU A 94 -4.48 10.05 -7.71
CA GLU A 94 -5.77 10.74 -7.69
C GLU A 94 -6.93 9.75 -7.53
N ASN A 95 -6.95 8.65 -8.30
CA ASN A 95 -7.97 7.61 -8.18
C ASN A 95 -7.96 6.91 -6.81
N VAL A 96 -6.79 6.60 -6.24
CA VAL A 96 -6.67 6.04 -4.88
C VAL A 96 -7.15 7.03 -3.82
N ARG A 97 -6.82 8.33 -3.96
CA ARG A 97 -7.30 9.40 -3.07
C ARG A 97 -8.82 9.54 -3.15
N ARG A 98 -9.39 9.51 -4.36
CA ARG A 98 -10.83 9.58 -4.60
C ARG A 98 -11.56 8.39 -3.97
N ASN A 99 -10.99 7.18 -4.09
CA ASN A 99 -11.57 5.98 -3.51
C ASN A 99 -11.42 5.92 -1.97
N ARG A 100 -10.39 6.55 -1.39
CA ARG A 100 -10.22 6.66 0.07
C ARG A 100 -11.19 7.66 0.71
N GLY A 101 -11.66 8.66 -0.04
CA GLY A 101 -12.62 9.68 0.43
C GLY A 101 -14.01 9.14 0.77
N GLU A 102 -14.35 7.91 0.37
CA GLU A 102 -15.66 7.30 0.69
C GLU A 102 -15.70 6.66 2.09
N SER A 103 -14.54 6.36 2.69
CA SER A 103 -14.45 5.73 4.02
C SER A 103 -14.47 6.72 5.19
N ASP A 104 -14.44 8.03 4.95
CA ASP A 104 -14.37 9.06 6.01
C ASP A 104 -15.76 9.54 6.48
N ARG A 105 -16.84 9.10 5.81
CA ARG A 105 -18.23 9.43 6.22
C ARG A 105 -18.71 8.68 7.47
N GLY A 106 -17.96 7.68 7.95
CA GLY A 106 -18.36 6.81 9.07
C GLY A 106 -17.85 7.22 10.46
N ILE A 107 -16.86 8.11 10.56
CA ILE A 107 -16.27 8.52 11.85
C ILE A 107 -17.16 9.58 12.55
N SER A 108 -17.81 10.45 11.79
CA SER A 108 -18.69 11.51 12.32
C SER A 108 -19.90 10.99 13.10
N LEU A 109 -20.54 9.89 12.67
CA LEU A 109 -21.72 9.35 13.37
C LEU A 109 -21.39 8.62 14.68
N ARG A 110 -20.19 8.05 14.82
CA ARG A 110 -19.80 7.29 16.03
C ARG A 110 -19.55 8.18 17.24
N TRP A 111 -19.02 9.38 17.02
CA TRP A 111 -18.78 10.35 18.09
C TRP A 111 -20.06 11.02 18.58
N MET A 112 -21.09 11.08 17.74
CA MET A 112 -22.40 11.64 18.11
C MET A 112 -23.06 10.83 19.23
N GLY A 113 -22.92 9.50 19.23
CA GLY A 113 -23.40 8.63 20.31
C GLY A 113 -22.65 8.84 21.63
N VAL A 114 -21.34 9.06 21.58
CA VAL A 114 -20.51 9.34 22.77
C VAL A 114 -20.86 10.70 23.37
N ILE A 115 -21.04 11.73 22.54
CA ILE A 115 -21.45 13.06 22.98
C ILE A 115 -22.85 13.00 23.64
N ALA A 116 -23.79 12.28 23.03
CA ALA A 116 -25.13 12.09 23.61
C ALA A 116 -25.08 11.36 24.96
N MET A 117 -24.27 10.30 25.08
CA MET A 117 -24.07 9.58 26.34
C MET A 117 -23.48 10.47 27.45
N MET A 118 -22.44 11.25 27.10
CA MET A 118 -21.81 12.17 28.03
C MET A 118 -22.78 13.25 28.51
N ALA A 119 -23.58 13.83 27.61
CA ALA A 119 -24.60 14.81 27.97
C ALA A 119 -25.66 14.22 28.93
N ALA A 120 -26.12 12.99 28.67
CA ALA A 120 -27.08 12.31 29.54
C ALA A 120 -26.53 12.07 30.97
N LEU A 121 -25.26 11.68 31.09
CA LEU A 121 -24.61 11.49 32.39
C LEU A 121 -24.48 12.79 33.18
N VAL A 122 -24.15 13.90 32.51
CA VAL A 122 -24.06 15.23 33.14
C VAL A 122 -25.43 15.67 33.66
N VAL A 123 -26.50 15.49 32.86
CA VAL A 123 -27.87 15.84 33.26
C VAL A 123 -28.33 14.98 34.45
N ALA A 124 -28.08 13.67 34.41
CA ALA A 124 -28.43 12.77 35.51
C ALA A 124 -27.70 13.14 36.81
N GLY A 125 -26.38 13.41 36.73
CA GLY A 125 -25.59 13.86 37.88
C GLY A 125 -26.10 15.18 38.46
N TRP A 126 -26.46 16.14 37.60
CA TRP A 126 -27.02 17.41 38.03
C TRP A 126 -28.38 17.25 38.72
N CYS A 127 -29.28 16.42 38.17
CA CYS A 127 -30.58 16.11 38.77
C CYS A 127 -30.42 15.47 40.16
N VAL A 128 -29.53 14.49 40.30
CA VAL A 128 -29.26 13.83 41.58
C VAL A 128 -28.69 14.81 42.59
N TRP A 129 -27.69 15.62 42.20
CA TRP A 129 -27.10 16.63 43.08
C TRP A 129 -28.16 17.63 43.56
N LYS A 130 -28.95 18.18 42.65
CA LYS A 130 -30.05 19.10 42.99
C LYS A 130 -31.03 18.46 43.97
N PHE A 131 -31.50 17.25 43.69
CA PHE A 131 -32.51 16.57 44.51
C PHE A 131 -31.99 16.18 45.90
N VAL A 132 -30.73 15.77 46.01
CA VAL A 132 -30.09 15.41 47.29
C VAL A 132 -29.69 16.65 48.11
N LEU A 133 -29.27 17.74 47.47
CA LEU A 133 -28.91 18.97 48.19
C LEU A 133 -30.14 19.77 48.65
N GLU A 134 -31.17 19.87 47.82
CA GLU A 134 -32.40 20.61 48.15
C GLU A 134 -33.36 19.77 49.02
N GLY A 135 -33.37 18.44 48.86
CA GLY A 135 -34.14 17.54 49.74
C GLY A 135 -33.61 17.46 51.18
N ARG A 136 -32.43 18.05 51.46
CA ARG A 136 -31.83 18.12 52.81
C ARG A 136 -32.01 19.48 53.48
N LEU A 137 -32.70 20.42 52.83
CA LEU A 137 -32.98 21.79 53.31
C LEU A 137 -34.47 22.07 53.54
N LEU A 138 -35.34 21.05 53.40
CA LEU A 138 -36.72 21.02 53.88
C LEU A 138 -36.85 19.95 54.97
#